data_AF-A0A7U9R000-F1
#
_entry.id   AF-A0A7U9R000-F1
#
_cell.length_a   1.000
_cell.length_b   1.000
_cell.length_c   1.000
_cell.angle_alpha   90.00
_cell.angle_beta   90.00
_cell.angle_gamma   90.00
#
_symmetry.space_group_name_H-M   'P 1'
#
loop_
_entity.id
_entity.type
_entity.pdbx_description
1 polymer ?
#
loop_
_entity_poly.entity_id
_entity_poly.type
_entity_poly.pdbx_seq_one_letter_code
_entity_poly.pdbx_strand_id
1 'polypeptide(L)'
;MAQKTLVMGESGTGKSTSMRNLDPAITSIVNPVGKPLPFKSKNGKFTMLNNETKSSNIVSWMKGQVKAGKKILVVDDFQYLLSIPYMNRIHEGGWDKWNDFGDDYFRLIDVCAELPADVRVYYLSHCETLDNGITTIKLIGKLLREKITIEGLFTTVLRTSVIDQKYYFLTQNSGKDTVKSPMGMFEAYAVENDLAYIDDKICNYYEIGAFKSDEEMAARDQEVAGDVQKPDSKGRRARGTAGTSGSTGTTGSTRKTRAQVEAENNEKIGQYMEQVDKAVTEACGDREEIPFEEAAAAADTVPKPNLEKPPRRTRRERQEQTAEAAGNPLDKFMDIPDGQDEEALPMNPPEQSEQNTRQRRSREIQPTGEAPTETPPQEAAAGETAGRSRRTRRTR
;
A
#
# COMPACT_ATOMS: atom_id res chain seq x y z
N MET A 1 -6.31 -12.20 -29.43
CA MET A 1 -6.56 -10.80 -29.03
C MET A 1 -5.26 -10.17 -28.58
N ALA A 2 -5.14 -8.85 -28.70
CA ALA A 2 -3.96 -8.12 -28.24
C ALA A 2 -3.73 -8.28 -26.74
N GLN A 3 -2.46 -8.25 -26.33
CA GLN A 3 -2.10 -8.31 -24.92
C GLN A 3 -2.26 -6.94 -24.26
N LYS A 4 -2.88 -6.89 -23.07
CA LYS A 4 -3.11 -5.65 -22.32
C LYS A 4 -2.44 -5.67 -20.96
N THR A 5 -1.71 -4.59 -20.68
CA THR A 5 -0.96 -4.39 -19.44
C THR A 5 -1.38 -3.07 -18.81
N LEU A 6 -1.75 -3.12 -17.53
CA LEU A 6 -2.01 -1.92 -16.73
C LEU A 6 -0.75 -1.57 -15.93
N VAL A 7 -0.35 -0.32 -15.97
CA VAL A 7 0.75 0.22 -15.17
C VAL A 7 0.18 1.35 -14.33
N MET A 8 0.03 1.10 -13.03
CA MET A 8 -0.56 2.05 -12.10
C MET A 8 0.50 2.74 -11.23
N GLY A 9 0.23 3.97 -10.78
CA GLY A 9 1.21 4.67 -9.95
C GLY A 9 0.87 6.10 -9.60
N GLU A 10 1.48 6.61 -8.54
CA GLU A 10 1.31 8.00 -8.13
C GLU A 10 1.92 8.98 -9.15
N SER A 11 1.56 10.26 -9.05
CA SER A 11 2.21 11.29 -9.85
C SER A 11 3.71 11.35 -9.52
N GLY A 12 4.56 11.59 -10.51
CA GLY A 12 6.00 11.72 -10.30
C GLY A 12 6.75 10.40 -10.08
N THR A 13 6.11 9.24 -10.17
CA THR A 13 6.75 7.93 -9.98
C THR A 13 7.29 7.29 -11.27
N GLY A 14 7.38 8.05 -12.36
CA GLY A 14 8.02 7.59 -13.60
C GLY A 14 7.13 6.88 -14.63
N LYS A 15 5.79 6.87 -14.48
CA LYS A 15 4.87 6.25 -15.46
C LYS A 15 5.19 6.62 -16.91
N SER A 16 5.14 7.90 -17.26
CA SER A 16 5.45 8.34 -18.63
C SER A 16 6.93 8.14 -18.98
N THR A 17 7.86 8.39 -18.05
CA THR A 17 9.31 8.22 -18.26
C THR A 17 9.72 6.77 -18.56
N SER A 18 8.93 5.79 -18.14
CA SER A 18 9.17 4.38 -18.45
C SER A 18 9.18 4.07 -19.95
N MET A 19 8.53 4.91 -20.77
CA MET A 19 8.50 4.76 -22.23
C MET A 19 9.79 5.17 -22.95
N ARG A 20 10.81 5.67 -22.22
CA ARG A 20 12.01 6.32 -22.79
C ARG A 20 12.82 5.47 -23.77
N ASN A 21 12.78 4.14 -23.61
CA ASN A 21 13.55 3.21 -24.42
C ASN A 21 12.69 2.46 -25.46
N LEU A 22 11.38 2.74 -25.55
CA LEU A 22 10.54 2.16 -26.59
C LEU A 22 10.94 2.67 -27.98
N ASP A 23 10.83 1.79 -28.98
CA ASP A 23 11.07 2.15 -30.38
C ASP A 23 9.87 2.92 -30.97
N PRO A 24 10.03 4.21 -31.35
CA PRO A 24 8.98 5.01 -31.96
C PRO A 24 8.50 4.47 -33.32
N ALA A 25 9.29 3.66 -34.02
CA ALA A 25 8.89 3.09 -35.31
C ALA A 25 7.71 2.13 -35.15
N ILE A 26 7.68 1.34 -34.09
CA ILE A 26 6.60 0.38 -33.79
C ILE A 26 5.64 0.84 -32.70
N THR A 27 5.92 1.98 -32.05
CA THR A 27 5.13 2.51 -30.94
C THR A 27 4.29 3.71 -31.34
N SER A 28 3.08 3.81 -30.78
CA SER A 28 2.24 5.01 -30.85
C SER A 28 1.56 5.29 -29.51
N ILE A 29 1.29 6.57 -29.21
CA ILE A 29 0.87 7.02 -27.88
C ILE A 29 -0.41 7.86 -27.96
N VAL A 30 -1.41 7.52 -27.15
CA VAL A 30 -2.58 8.35 -26.88
C VAL A 30 -2.28 9.18 -25.63
N ASN A 31 -2.34 10.50 -25.76
CA ASN A 31 -2.06 11.47 -24.71
C ASN A 31 -3.24 12.42 -24.50
N PRO A 32 -4.24 12.04 -23.68
CA PRO A 32 -5.44 12.83 -23.49
C PRO A 32 -5.20 14.22 -22.89
N VAL A 33 -4.08 14.43 -22.19
CA VAL A 33 -3.75 15.73 -21.57
C VAL A 33 -2.94 16.64 -22.51
N GLY A 34 -2.31 16.08 -23.55
CA GLY A 34 -1.46 16.83 -24.47
C GLY A 34 -0.17 17.38 -23.85
N LYS A 35 0.23 16.89 -22.68
CA LYS A 35 1.49 17.30 -22.04
C LYS A 35 2.70 16.74 -22.81
N PRO A 36 3.80 17.49 -22.95
CA PRO A 36 5.03 16.95 -23.52
C PRO A 36 5.53 15.74 -22.71
N LEU A 37 6.13 14.76 -23.41
CA LEU A 37 6.77 13.63 -22.75
C LEU A 37 7.94 14.13 -21.87
N PRO A 38 8.12 13.60 -20.65
CA PRO A 38 9.13 14.07 -19.69
C PRO A 38 10.55 13.58 -20.00
N PHE A 39 10.79 13.11 -21.22
CA PHE A 39 12.07 12.55 -21.65
C PHE A 39 12.31 12.86 -23.14
N LYS A 40 13.57 12.83 -23.54
CA LYS A 40 13.97 12.90 -24.95
C LYS A 40 14.09 11.49 -25.50
N SER A 41 13.31 11.14 -26.50
CA SER A 41 13.47 9.87 -27.22
C SER A 41 14.76 9.91 -28.05
N LYS A 42 15.59 8.89 -27.90
CA LYS A 42 16.82 8.72 -28.69
C LYS A 42 16.54 8.21 -30.11
N ASN A 43 15.39 7.56 -30.30
CA ASN A 43 15.04 6.80 -31.51
C ASN A 43 14.01 7.54 -32.39
N GLY A 44 13.93 8.87 -32.28
CA GLY A 44 12.99 9.71 -33.02
C GLY A 44 11.70 10.04 -32.26
N LYS A 45 10.71 10.62 -32.94
CA LYS A 45 9.46 11.08 -32.32
C LYS A 45 8.38 10.00 -32.41
N PHE A 46 7.63 9.82 -31.32
CA PHE A 46 6.44 8.97 -31.32
C PHE A 46 5.33 9.58 -32.17
N THR A 47 4.55 8.72 -32.82
CA THR A 47 3.26 9.09 -33.38
C THR A 47 2.27 9.24 -32.23
N MET A 48 1.71 10.44 -32.03
CA MET A 48 0.87 10.75 -30.87
C MET A 48 -0.52 11.25 -31.26
N LEU A 49 -1.53 10.84 -30.50
CA LEU A 49 -2.87 11.45 -30.47
C LEU A 49 -2.98 12.30 -29.21
N ASN A 50 -2.94 13.63 -29.35
CA ASN A 50 -2.95 14.55 -28.21
C ASN A 50 -4.34 15.19 -28.01
N ASN A 51 -4.70 15.49 -26.76
CA ASN A 51 -5.92 16.24 -26.40
C ASN A 51 -7.24 15.60 -26.87
N GLU A 52 -7.27 14.28 -26.97
CA GLU A 52 -8.47 13.52 -27.32
C GLU A 52 -8.90 12.64 -26.14
N THR A 53 -10.18 12.67 -25.83
CA THR A 53 -10.77 11.93 -24.70
C THR A 53 -11.96 11.06 -25.10
N LYS A 54 -12.51 11.24 -26.31
CA LYS A 54 -13.64 10.48 -26.81
C LYS A 54 -13.20 9.07 -27.20
N SER A 55 -13.78 8.06 -26.54
CA SER A 55 -13.43 6.64 -26.75
C SER A 55 -13.48 6.23 -28.22
N SER A 56 -14.52 6.65 -28.97
CA SER A 56 -14.69 6.29 -30.38
C SER A 56 -13.55 6.78 -31.28
N ASN A 57 -13.04 7.98 -31.01
CA ASN A 57 -11.97 8.59 -31.79
C ASN A 57 -10.64 7.90 -31.47
N ILE A 58 -10.38 7.64 -30.18
CA ILE A 58 -9.20 6.93 -29.71
C ILE A 58 -9.17 5.50 -30.28
N VAL A 59 -10.28 4.77 -30.19
CA VAL A 59 -10.39 3.40 -30.72
C VAL A 59 -10.16 3.36 -32.23
N SER A 60 -10.78 4.27 -32.98
CA SER A 60 -10.57 4.38 -34.43
C SER A 60 -9.10 4.64 -34.76
N TRP A 61 -8.47 5.55 -34.03
CA TRP A 61 -7.06 5.88 -34.19
C TRP A 61 -6.14 4.70 -33.85
N MET A 62 -6.37 4.01 -32.72
CA MET A 62 -5.61 2.82 -32.32
C MET A 62 -5.66 1.75 -33.41
N LYS A 63 -6.85 1.45 -33.94
CA LYS A 63 -7.01 0.52 -35.07
C LYS A 63 -6.28 1.00 -36.33
N GLY A 64 -6.31 2.30 -36.60
CA GLY A 64 -5.54 2.92 -37.69
C GLY A 64 -4.03 2.75 -37.54
N GLN A 65 -3.50 2.92 -36.33
CA GLN A 65 -2.06 2.74 -36.07
C GLN A 65 -1.61 1.29 -36.22
N VAL A 66 -2.43 0.34 -35.79
CA VAL A 66 -2.16 -1.08 -36.01
C VAL A 66 -2.13 -1.41 -37.51
N LYS A 67 -3.06 -0.86 -38.31
CA LYS A 67 -3.03 -0.99 -39.77
C LYS A 67 -1.79 -0.35 -40.40
N ALA A 68 -1.27 0.72 -39.79
CA ALA A 68 -0.02 1.37 -40.18
C ALA A 68 1.24 0.63 -39.69
N GLY A 69 1.11 -0.56 -39.10
CA GLY A 69 2.22 -1.42 -38.69
C GLY A 69 2.69 -1.22 -37.25
N LYS A 70 2.05 -0.36 -36.45
CA LYS A 70 2.38 -0.22 -35.03
C LYS A 70 2.01 -1.48 -34.25
N LYS A 71 2.91 -1.93 -33.39
CA LYS A 71 2.75 -3.12 -32.54
C LYS A 71 2.60 -2.78 -31.06
N ILE A 72 3.06 -1.62 -30.64
CA ILE A 72 2.93 -1.12 -29.26
C ILE A 72 2.02 0.10 -29.28
N LEU A 73 0.94 0.04 -28.52
CA LEU A 73 0.04 1.16 -28.28
C LEU A 73 0.12 1.54 -26.80
N VAL A 74 0.34 2.81 -26.48
CA VAL A 74 0.33 3.28 -25.09
C VAL A 74 -0.78 4.31 -24.91
N VAL A 75 -1.54 4.19 -23.82
CA VAL A 75 -2.55 5.16 -23.38
C VAL A 75 -2.03 5.83 -22.11
N ASP A 76 -1.55 7.06 -22.23
CA ASP A 76 -0.89 7.83 -21.16
C ASP A 76 -1.48 9.25 -21.03
N ASP A 77 -2.34 9.57 -20.07
CA ASP A 77 -2.75 8.79 -18.90
C ASP A 77 -4.18 8.24 -19.08
N PHE A 78 -4.32 6.93 -18.90
CA PHE A 78 -5.60 6.23 -18.95
C PHE A 78 -6.61 6.74 -17.93
N GLN A 79 -6.17 7.14 -16.72
CA GLN A 79 -7.07 7.69 -15.71
C GLN A 79 -7.72 9.00 -16.16
N TYR A 80 -7.00 9.82 -16.93
CA TYR A 80 -7.53 11.10 -17.41
C TYR A 80 -8.61 10.95 -18.49
N LEU A 81 -8.78 9.77 -19.09
CA LEU A 81 -9.93 9.46 -19.94
C LEU A 81 -11.25 9.38 -19.16
N LEU A 82 -11.20 9.23 -17.82
CA LEU A 82 -12.35 9.41 -16.94
C LEU A 82 -12.43 10.83 -16.39
N SER A 83 -11.30 11.36 -15.90
CA SER A 83 -11.28 12.66 -15.21
C SER A 83 -11.63 13.84 -16.09
N ILE A 84 -11.08 13.90 -17.31
CA ILE A 84 -11.28 15.07 -18.16
C ILE A 84 -12.75 15.18 -18.59
N PRO A 85 -13.40 14.11 -19.10
CA PRO A 85 -14.84 14.16 -19.38
C PRO A 85 -15.68 14.49 -18.13
N TYR A 86 -15.33 13.94 -16.97
CA TYR A 86 -16.00 14.26 -15.71
C TYR A 86 -15.92 15.76 -15.37
N MET A 87 -14.72 16.34 -15.43
CA MET A 87 -14.48 17.75 -15.11
C MET A 87 -15.17 18.69 -16.11
N ASN A 88 -15.13 18.37 -17.40
CA ASN A 88 -15.80 19.15 -18.45
C ASN A 88 -17.33 19.18 -18.27
N ARG A 89 -17.89 18.13 -17.66
CA ARG A 89 -19.32 17.96 -17.42
C ARG A 89 -19.66 18.11 -15.94
N ILE A 90 -18.83 18.76 -15.10
CA ILE A 90 -18.96 18.69 -13.63
C ILE A 90 -20.34 19.14 -13.09
N HIS A 91 -20.99 20.08 -13.78
CA HIS A 91 -22.31 20.59 -13.41
C HIS A 91 -23.48 19.74 -13.92
N GLU A 92 -23.23 18.74 -14.77
CA GLU A 92 -24.23 17.79 -15.21
C GLU A 92 -24.49 16.74 -14.11
N GLY A 93 -25.76 16.60 -13.73
CA GLY A 93 -26.24 15.54 -12.84
C GLY A 93 -26.83 14.36 -13.62
N GLY A 94 -27.38 13.40 -12.88
CA GLY A 94 -28.09 12.25 -13.46
C GLY A 94 -27.24 10.99 -13.60
N TRP A 95 -27.92 9.85 -13.66
CA TRP A 95 -27.31 8.53 -13.75
C TRP A 95 -26.68 8.26 -15.12
N ASP A 96 -27.32 8.73 -16.20
CA ASP A 96 -26.88 8.50 -17.58
C ASP A 96 -25.47 9.03 -17.85
N LYS A 97 -25.11 10.19 -17.26
CA LYS A 97 -23.74 10.73 -17.31
C LYS A 97 -22.70 9.72 -16.82
N TRP A 98 -23.00 9.00 -15.73
CA TRP A 98 -22.08 8.01 -15.18
C TRP A 98 -22.02 6.75 -16.03
N ASN A 99 -23.14 6.37 -16.67
CA ASN A 99 -23.17 5.30 -17.65
C ASN A 99 -22.31 5.64 -18.87
N ASP A 100 -22.39 6.87 -19.39
CA ASP A 100 -21.55 7.32 -20.51
C ASP A 100 -20.06 7.17 -20.19
N PHE A 101 -19.61 7.63 -19.02
CA PHE A 101 -18.21 7.50 -18.60
C PHE A 101 -17.80 6.04 -18.43
N GLY A 102 -18.70 5.21 -17.89
CA GLY A 102 -18.46 3.79 -17.75
C GLY A 102 -18.30 3.08 -19.09
N ASP A 103 -19.20 3.36 -20.03
CA ASP A 103 -19.18 2.81 -21.39
C ASP A 103 -17.92 3.23 -22.15
N ASP A 104 -17.61 4.53 -22.15
CA ASP A 104 -16.43 5.07 -22.84
C ASP A 104 -15.13 4.45 -22.29
N TYR A 105 -15.02 4.32 -20.97
CA TYR A 105 -13.84 3.76 -20.33
C TYR A 105 -13.70 2.26 -20.59
N PHE A 106 -14.79 1.50 -20.54
CA PHE A 106 -14.77 0.07 -20.81
C PHE A 106 -14.45 -0.20 -22.28
N ARG A 107 -15.03 0.55 -23.21
CA ARG A 107 -14.77 0.44 -24.65
C ARG A 107 -13.29 0.61 -25.01
N LEU A 108 -12.58 1.47 -24.29
CA LEU A 108 -11.13 1.65 -24.45
C LEU A 108 -10.31 0.44 -24.04
N ILE A 109 -10.80 -0.40 -23.11
CA ILE A 109 -10.16 -1.67 -22.73
C ILE A 109 -10.57 -2.77 -23.70
N ASP A 110 -11.85 -2.81 -24.06
CA ASP A 110 -12.46 -3.87 -24.87
C ASP A 110 -11.94 -3.88 -26.32
N VAL A 111 -11.46 -2.74 -26.83
CA VAL A 111 -10.81 -2.65 -28.15
C VAL A 111 -9.71 -3.70 -28.35
N CYS A 112 -9.00 -4.11 -27.29
CA CYS A 112 -7.95 -5.13 -27.36
C CYS A 112 -8.46 -6.48 -27.88
N ALA A 113 -9.75 -6.81 -27.69
CA ALA A 113 -10.37 -8.02 -28.24
C ALA A 113 -10.39 -8.01 -29.78
N GLU A 114 -10.50 -6.82 -30.38
CA GLU A 114 -10.53 -6.63 -31.83
C GLU A 114 -9.15 -6.43 -32.46
N LEU A 115 -8.10 -6.26 -31.66
CA LEU A 115 -6.75 -6.06 -32.15
C LEU A 115 -6.01 -7.40 -32.35
N PRO A 116 -5.08 -7.48 -33.33
CA PRO A 116 -4.26 -8.67 -33.57
C PRO A 116 -3.51 -9.15 -32.33
N ALA A 117 -3.24 -10.46 -32.24
CA ALA A 117 -2.58 -11.07 -31.09
C ALA A 117 -1.14 -10.60 -30.88
N ASP A 118 -0.49 -10.11 -31.93
CA ASP A 118 0.87 -9.58 -31.90
C ASP A 118 0.95 -8.09 -31.53
N VAL A 119 -0.16 -7.49 -31.11
CA VAL A 119 -0.22 -6.12 -30.60
C VAL A 119 -0.23 -6.12 -29.07
N ARG A 120 0.51 -5.18 -28.47
CA ARG A 120 0.59 -4.96 -27.03
C ARG A 120 0.10 -3.56 -26.70
N VAL A 121 -0.82 -3.48 -25.73
CA VAL A 121 -1.46 -2.23 -25.31
C VAL A 121 -1.15 -1.97 -23.84
N TYR A 122 -0.51 -0.82 -23.57
CA TYR A 122 -0.15 -0.39 -22.23
C TYR A 122 -1.05 0.75 -21.79
N TYR A 123 -1.68 0.59 -20.63
CA TYR A 123 -2.51 1.61 -20.00
C TYR A 123 -1.76 2.16 -18.78
N LEU A 124 -1.30 3.40 -18.85
CA LEU A 124 -0.63 4.08 -17.75
C LEU A 124 -1.67 4.85 -16.95
N SER A 125 -1.85 4.52 -15.67
CA SER A 125 -2.96 5.06 -14.86
C SER A 125 -2.49 5.55 -13.49
N HIS A 126 -3.16 6.55 -12.94
CA HIS A 126 -2.98 6.89 -11.54
C HIS A 126 -3.53 5.79 -10.61
N CYS A 127 -2.88 5.58 -9.47
CA CYS A 127 -3.40 4.74 -8.39
C CYS A 127 -3.93 5.59 -7.22
N GLU A 128 -4.69 4.96 -6.34
CA GLU A 128 -5.12 5.50 -5.05
C GLU A 128 -5.02 4.43 -3.97
N THR A 129 -4.83 4.84 -2.72
CA THR A 129 -4.88 3.94 -1.56
C THR A 129 -6.21 4.16 -0.87
N LEU A 130 -7.00 3.10 -0.76
CA LEU A 130 -8.31 3.12 -0.11
C LEU A 130 -8.17 3.20 1.42
N ASP A 131 -9.27 3.50 2.11
CA ASP A 131 -9.31 3.58 3.59
C ASP A 131 -8.90 2.27 4.28
N ASN A 132 -9.07 1.13 3.60
CA ASN A 132 -8.63 -0.18 4.08
C ASN A 132 -7.11 -0.45 3.88
N GLY A 133 -6.38 0.52 3.32
CA GLY A 133 -4.94 0.44 3.08
C GLY A 133 -4.52 -0.29 1.80
N ILE A 134 -5.48 -0.69 0.94
CA ILE A 134 -5.17 -1.32 -0.36
C ILE A 134 -4.94 -0.26 -1.43
N THR A 135 -3.82 -0.33 -2.13
CA THR A 135 -3.54 0.48 -3.32
C THR A 135 -4.13 -0.16 -4.58
N THR A 136 -4.97 0.57 -5.30
CA THR A 136 -5.73 0.14 -6.48
C THR A 136 -5.69 1.22 -7.55
N ILE A 137 -6.17 0.93 -8.76
CA ILE A 137 -6.37 1.94 -9.80
C ILE A 137 -7.29 3.07 -9.31
N LYS A 138 -6.94 4.31 -9.64
CA LYS A 138 -7.74 5.47 -9.30
C LYS A 138 -8.91 5.61 -10.27
N LEU A 139 -10.12 5.60 -9.73
CA LEU A 139 -11.37 5.75 -10.48
C LEU A 139 -12.14 6.98 -10.02
N ILE A 140 -13.19 7.34 -10.75
CA ILE A 140 -14.11 8.42 -10.38
C ILE A 140 -15.52 7.86 -10.25
N GLY A 141 -16.21 8.29 -9.19
CA GLY A 141 -17.57 7.87 -8.91
C GLY A 141 -17.64 6.46 -8.29
N LYS A 142 -18.80 6.16 -7.72
CA LYS A 142 -19.05 4.86 -7.07
C LYS A 142 -19.34 3.74 -8.08
N LEU A 143 -19.93 4.09 -9.23
CA LEU A 143 -20.42 3.12 -10.22
C LEU A 143 -19.33 2.14 -10.68
N LEU A 144 -18.23 2.64 -11.24
CA LEU A 144 -17.17 1.78 -11.76
C LEU A 144 -16.55 0.92 -10.66
N ARG A 145 -16.34 1.50 -9.47
CA ARG A 145 -15.75 0.80 -8.33
C ARG A 145 -16.65 -0.32 -7.78
N GLU A 146 -17.97 -0.11 -7.76
CA GLU A 146 -18.93 -1.09 -7.23
C GLU A 146 -19.27 -2.20 -8.23
N LYS A 147 -19.25 -1.91 -9.53
CA LYS A 147 -19.71 -2.85 -10.57
C LYS A 147 -18.61 -3.70 -11.18
N ILE A 148 -17.37 -3.19 -11.26
CA ILE A 148 -16.29 -3.89 -11.94
C ILE A 148 -14.94 -3.64 -11.31
N THR A 149 -14.17 -4.72 -11.12
CA THR A 149 -12.75 -4.61 -10.77
C THR A 149 -11.93 -4.43 -12.04
N ILE A 150 -11.58 -3.18 -12.37
CA ILE A 150 -10.88 -2.83 -13.62
C ILE A 150 -9.57 -3.59 -13.77
N GLU A 151 -8.77 -3.73 -12.72
CA GLU A 151 -7.53 -4.51 -12.72
C GLU A 151 -7.78 -6.00 -13.06
N GLY A 152 -8.97 -6.51 -12.75
CA GLY A 152 -9.42 -7.86 -13.12
C GLY A 152 -9.41 -8.10 -14.62
N LEU A 153 -9.56 -7.05 -15.43
CA LEU A 153 -9.58 -7.13 -16.89
C LEU A 153 -8.19 -7.21 -17.52
N PHE A 154 -7.10 -7.06 -16.76
CA PHE A 154 -5.73 -7.10 -17.27
C PHE A 154 -5.02 -8.37 -16.84
N THR A 155 -4.21 -8.95 -17.71
CA THR A 155 -3.40 -10.12 -17.35
C THR A 155 -2.21 -9.72 -16.48
N THR A 156 -1.61 -8.57 -16.80
CA THR A 156 -0.49 -7.98 -16.08
C THR A 156 -0.87 -6.60 -15.55
N VAL A 157 -0.65 -6.38 -14.25
CA VAL A 157 -0.82 -5.11 -13.54
C VAL A 157 0.47 -4.83 -12.78
N LEU A 158 1.18 -3.78 -13.18
CA LEU A 158 2.42 -3.33 -12.54
C LEU A 158 2.16 -2.06 -11.73
N ARG A 159 2.97 -1.82 -10.70
CA ARG A 159 2.94 -0.55 -9.96
C ARG A 159 4.27 0.17 -10.02
N THR A 160 4.28 1.46 -10.35
CA THR A 160 5.51 2.25 -10.22
C THR A 160 5.81 2.60 -8.77
N SER A 161 7.09 2.61 -8.41
CA SER A 161 7.55 2.99 -7.07
C SER A 161 8.87 3.75 -7.14
N VAL A 162 9.09 4.66 -6.20
CA VAL A 162 10.37 5.35 -6.00
C VAL A 162 10.94 4.90 -4.67
N ILE A 163 12.09 4.23 -4.70
CA ILE A 163 12.77 3.69 -3.52
C ILE A 163 14.22 4.14 -3.63
N ASP A 164 14.73 4.82 -2.60
CA ASP A 164 16.11 5.34 -2.58
C ASP A 164 16.49 6.12 -3.84
N GLN A 165 15.56 6.99 -4.29
CA GLN A 165 15.67 7.83 -5.48
C GLN A 165 15.76 7.07 -6.82
N LYS A 166 15.57 5.76 -6.81
CA LYS A 166 15.48 4.90 -8.01
C LYS A 166 14.04 4.59 -8.33
N TYR A 167 13.75 4.49 -9.62
CA TYR A 167 12.41 4.24 -10.15
C TYR A 167 12.27 2.77 -10.52
N TYR A 168 11.22 2.14 -10.01
CA TYR A 168 10.96 0.72 -10.19
C TYR A 168 9.55 0.46 -10.72
N PHE A 169 9.40 -0.67 -11.41
CA PHE A 169 8.14 -1.39 -11.49
C PHE A 169 8.12 -2.51 -10.44
N LEU A 170 7.08 -2.53 -9.63
CA LEU A 170 6.73 -3.65 -8.77
C LEU A 170 5.92 -4.65 -9.59
N THR A 171 6.38 -5.89 -9.63
CA THR A 171 5.90 -6.93 -10.55
C THR A 171 5.01 -7.95 -9.86
N GLN A 172 5.01 -8.00 -8.53
CA GLN A 172 4.24 -8.96 -7.75
C GLN A 172 3.38 -8.28 -6.69
N ASN A 173 2.26 -8.91 -6.35
CA ASN A 173 1.35 -8.44 -5.30
C ASN A 173 2.06 -8.33 -3.94
N SER A 174 1.95 -7.18 -3.26
CA SER A 174 2.55 -6.96 -1.94
C SER A 174 1.68 -7.39 -0.76
N GLY A 175 0.46 -7.88 -1.02
CA GLY A 175 -0.61 -8.08 -0.04
C GLY A 175 -1.38 -6.81 0.30
N LYS A 176 -0.95 -5.65 -0.23
CA LYS A 176 -1.58 -4.33 -0.01
C LYS A 176 -1.77 -3.55 -1.31
N ASP A 177 -1.65 -4.20 -2.46
CA ASP A 177 -1.92 -3.61 -3.76
C ASP A 177 -2.60 -4.63 -4.67
N THR A 178 -3.03 -4.20 -5.85
CA THR A 178 -3.64 -5.05 -6.89
C THR A 178 -2.64 -5.47 -7.97
N VAL A 179 -1.33 -5.35 -7.71
CA VAL A 179 -0.27 -5.78 -8.63
C VAL A 179 -0.40 -7.27 -8.90
N LYS A 180 -0.26 -7.66 -10.16
CA LYS A 180 -0.25 -9.06 -10.59
C LYS A 180 0.54 -9.24 -11.87
N SER A 181 1.20 -10.36 -11.97
CA SER A 181 1.83 -10.84 -13.20
C SER A 181 1.67 -12.35 -13.27
N PRO A 182 1.72 -12.94 -14.48
CA PRO A 182 1.73 -14.39 -14.62
C PRO A 182 2.88 -15.03 -13.84
N MET A 183 2.62 -16.21 -13.28
CA MET A 183 3.64 -16.98 -12.57
C MET A 183 4.80 -17.30 -13.52
N GLY A 184 6.03 -17.09 -13.04
CA GLY A 184 7.25 -17.31 -13.82
C GLY A 184 7.64 -16.16 -14.76
N MET A 185 6.80 -15.13 -14.95
CA MET A 185 7.16 -14.01 -15.84
C MET A 185 8.24 -13.12 -15.22
N PHE A 186 8.17 -12.83 -13.93
CA PHE A 186 9.15 -12.00 -13.22
C PHE A 186 9.61 -12.68 -11.94
N GLU A 187 10.92 -12.93 -11.82
CA GLU A 187 11.52 -13.47 -10.60
C GLU A 187 11.69 -12.38 -9.53
N ALA A 188 12.22 -11.23 -9.94
CA ALA A 188 12.44 -10.09 -9.06
C ALA A 188 11.11 -9.41 -8.67
N TYR A 189 11.00 -8.98 -7.41
CA TYR A 189 9.85 -8.22 -6.92
C TYR A 189 9.78 -6.80 -7.51
N ALA A 190 10.94 -6.19 -7.72
CA ALA A 190 11.08 -4.90 -8.35
C ALA A 190 12.09 -4.99 -9.49
N VAL A 191 11.78 -4.33 -10.60
CA VAL A 191 12.65 -4.21 -11.77
C VAL A 191 12.77 -2.74 -12.14
N GLU A 192 13.83 -2.35 -12.85
CA GLU A 192 13.99 -0.99 -13.35
C GLU A 192 12.71 -0.52 -14.06
N ASN A 193 12.34 0.74 -13.86
CA ASN A 193 11.20 1.37 -14.51
C ASN A 193 11.44 1.54 -16.03
N ASP A 194 11.46 0.47 -16.82
CA ASP A 194 11.63 0.52 -18.28
C ASP A 194 10.58 -0.33 -18.99
N LEU A 195 9.69 0.33 -19.75
CA LEU A 195 8.60 -0.35 -20.43
C LEU A 195 9.08 -1.17 -21.64
N ALA A 196 10.26 -0.88 -22.20
CA ALA A 196 10.85 -1.70 -23.26
C ALA A 196 11.24 -3.09 -22.73
N TYR A 197 11.84 -3.17 -21.54
CA TYR A 197 12.11 -4.43 -20.88
C TYR A 197 10.83 -5.21 -20.55
N ILE A 198 9.78 -4.51 -20.07
CA ILE A 198 8.49 -5.15 -19.82
C ILE A 198 7.90 -5.72 -21.12
N ASP A 199 8.01 -5.00 -22.24
CA ASP A 199 7.55 -5.48 -23.56
C ASP A 199 8.30 -6.72 -24.01
N ASP A 200 9.63 -6.72 -23.88
CA ASP A 200 10.47 -7.89 -24.17
C ASP A 200 10.07 -9.11 -23.32
N LYS A 201 9.86 -8.93 -22.00
CA LYS A 201 9.42 -10.02 -21.10
C LYS A 201 8.05 -10.55 -21.46
N ILE A 202 7.12 -9.68 -21.85
CA ILE A 202 5.80 -10.10 -22.31
C ILE A 202 5.90 -10.86 -23.64
N CYS A 203 6.73 -10.40 -24.57
CA CYS A 203 6.91 -11.08 -25.86
C CYS A 203 7.57 -12.44 -25.71
N ASN A 204 8.60 -12.56 -24.86
CA ASN A 204 9.23 -13.84 -24.54
C ASN A 204 8.24 -14.81 -23.86
N TYR A 205 7.55 -14.38 -22.80
CA TYR A 205 6.66 -15.26 -22.03
C TYR A 205 5.47 -15.82 -22.85
N TYR A 206 4.94 -15.03 -23.79
CA TYR A 206 3.80 -15.42 -24.62
C TYR A 206 4.19 -15.74 -26.07
N GLU A 207 5.48 -15.82 -26.37
CA GLU A 207 6.02 -16.12 -27.70
C GLU A 207 5.44 -15.21 -28.80
N ILE A 208 5.36 -13.90 -28.51
CA ILE A 208 4.71 -12.92 -29.39
C ILE A 208 5.71 -12.38 -30.41
N GLY A 209 5.48 -12.71 -31.68
CA GLY A 209 6.25 -12.14 -32.79
C GLY A 209 7.72 -12.54 -32.75
N ALA A 210 8.63 -11.59 -33.01
CA ALA A 210 10.06 -11.80 -32.80
C ALA A 210 10.38 -11.50 -31.33
N PHE A 211 10.72 -12.53 -30.56
CA PHE A 211 11.02 -12.43 -29.14
C PHE A 211 12.43 -12.95 -28.82
N LYS A 212 12.98 -12.47 -27.71
CA LYS A 212 14.30 -12.87 -27.19
C LYS A 212 14.24 -14.25 -26.56
N SER A 213 15.36 -14.98 -26.58
CA SER A 213 15.46 -16.29 -25.92
C SER A 213 15.38 -16.16 -24.40
N ASP A 214 15.08 -17.28 -23.72
CA ASP A 214 15.05 -17.31 -22.26
C ASP A 214 16.41 -16.97 -21.63
N GLU A 215 17.51 -17.33 -22.30
CA GLU A 215 18.87 -17.01 -21.87
C GLU A 215 19.16 -15.51 -21.95
N GLU A 216 18.76 -14.87 -23.05
CA GLU A 216 18.87 -13.42 -23.23
C GLU A 216 18.03 -12.67 -22.20
N MET A 217 16.82 -13.16 -21.91
CA MET A 217 15.94 -12.56 -20.92
C MET A 217 16.43 -12.79 -19.49
N ALA A 218 16.99 -13.96 -19.17
CA ALA A 218 17.58 -14.23 -17.86
C ALA A 218 18.77 -13.32 -17.56
N ALA A 219 19.62 -13.04 -18.55
CA ALA A 219 20.70 -12.08 -18.41
C ALA A 219 20.17 -10.66 -18.15
N ARG A 220 19.13 -10.24 -18.89
CA ARG A 220 18.49 -8.93 -18.69
C ARG A 220 17.79 -8.83 -17.33
N ASP A 221 17.16 -9.89 -16.86
CA ASP A 221 16.50 -9.95 -15.54
C ASP A 221 17.50 -9.64 -14.43
N GLN A 222 18.71 -10.21 -14.50
CA GLN A 222 19.77 -9.94 -13.52
C GLN A 222 20.24 -8.48 -13.53
N GLU A 223 20.30 -7.86 -14.71
CA GLU A 223 20.74 -6.47 -14.86
C GLU A 223 19.72 -5.47 -14.32
N VAL A 224 18.42 -5.71 -14.58
CA VAL A 224 17.35 -4.77 -14.20
C VAL A 224 16.74 -5.06 -12.83
N ALA A 225 17.07 -6.18 -12.21
CA ALA A 225 16.57 -6.55 -10.89
C ALA A 225 16.95 -5.47 -9.85
N GLY A 226 15.94 -4.92 -9.20
CA GLY A 226 16.12 -4.03 -8.07
C GLY A 226 16.40 -4.81 -6.79
N ASP A 227 17.32 -4.31 -5.95
CA ASP A 227 17.53 -4.81 -4.59
C ASP A 227 16.40 -4.32 -3.65
N VAL A 228 15.17 -4.75 -3.95
CA VAL A 228 13.96 -4.40 -3.21
C VAL A 228 13.32 -5.68 -2.70
N GLN A 229 13.32 -5.83 -1.38
CA GLN A 229 12.66 -6.96 -0.75
C GLN A 229 11.15 -6.80 -0.78
N LYS A 230 10.46 -7.88 -1.15
CA LYS A 230 9.01 -7.96 -1.06
C LYS A 230 8.60 -7.83 0.41
N PRO A 231 7.70 -6.90 0.77
CA PRO A 231 7.21 -6.80 2.14
C PRO A 231 6.47 -8.08 2.52
N ASP A 232 6.65 -8.56 3.76
CA ASP A 232 5.84 -9.66 4.29
C ASP A 232 4.36 -9.24 4.25
N SER A 233 3.51 -10.12 3.75
CA SER A 233 2.04 -10.03 3.79
C SER A 233 1.49 -9.61 5.17
N LYS A 234 2.20 -9.96 6.27
CA LYS A 234 1.85 -9.58 7.65
C LYS A 234 2.46 -8.25 8.12
N GLY A 235 3.10 -7.47 7.24
CA GLY A 235 3.67 -6.16 7.54
C GLY A 235 4.91 -6.18 8.44
N ARG A 236 5.46 -7.37 8.75
CA ARG A 236 6.72 -7.47 9.48
C ARG A 236 7.86 -7.27 8.48
N ARG A 237 8.54 -6.13 8.56
CA ARG A 237 9.85 -5.97 7.90
C ARG A 237 10.72 -7.16 8.33
N ALA A 238 11.07 -8.03 7.39
CA ALA A 238 12.07 -9.07 7.62
C ALA A 238 13.37 -8.34 7.96
N ARG A 239 13.74 -8.36 9.25
CA ARG A 239 15.03 -7.85 9.69
C ARG A 239 16.02 -8.95 9.31
N GLY A 240 16.75 -8.74 8.22
CA GLY A 240 17.55 -9.77 7.56
C GLY A 240 18.48 -10.53 8.50
N THR A 241 18.44 -11.85 8.43
CA THR A 241 19.54 -12.73 8.79
C THR A 241 20.54 -12.74 7.65
N ALA A 242 21.60 -11.93 7.76
CA ALA A 242 22.78 -12.06 6.91
C ALA A 242 23.78 -13.00 7.60
N GLY A 243 23.88 -14.22 7.07
CA GLY A 243 24.99 -15.13 7.36
C GLY A 243 26.13 -14.87 6.39
N THR A 244 27.26 -14.42 6.95
CA THR A 244 28.66 -14.72 6.57
C THR A 244 29.16 -14.28 5.18
N SER A 245 30.00 -13.23 5.11
CA SER A 245 31.47 -13.35 5.17
C SER A 245 32.19 -12.04 4.79
N GLY A 246 33.11 -11.58 5.64
CA GLY A 246 34.28 -10.75 5.29
C GLY A 246 34.07 -9.31 4.81
N SER A 247 34.08 -8.33 5.72
CA SER A 247 34.79 -7.07 5.50
C SER A 247 35.03 -6.34 6.84
N THR A 248 36.25 -5.85 6.96
CA THR A 248 36.93 -5.36 8.15
C THR A 248 36.41 -3.99 8.58
N GLY A 249 36.17 -3.85 9.89
CA GLY A 249 36.28 -2.59 10.63
C GLY A 249 35.22 -1.53 10.35
N THR A 250 34.17 -1.48 11.18
CA THR A 250 33.74 -0.30 11.97
C THR A 250 32.70 -0.78 12.98
N THR A 251 32.83 -0.33 14.22
CA THR A 251 32.12 -0.74 15.44
C THR A 251 30.59 -0.78 15.32
N GLY A 252 30.05 -1.97 15.03
CA GLY A 252 28.62 -2.26 15.11
C GLY A 252 28.22 -2.72 16.51
N SER A 253 27.46 -1.90 17.23
CA SER A 253 26.84 -2.25 18.51
C SER A 253 25.89 -3.44 18.34
N THR A 254 26.32 -4.62 18.75
CA THR A 254 25.45 -5.77 19.00
C THR A 254 24.49 -5.42 20.13
N ARG A 255 23.18 -5.53 19.87
CA ARG A 255 22.12 -5.23 20.85
C ARG A 255 22.24 -6.18 22.05
N LYS A 256 22.67 -5.66 23.20
CA LYS A 256 22.89 -6.45 24.43
C LYS A 256 21.59 -7.07 24.92
N THR A 257 21.67 -8.29 25.45
CA THR A 257 20.51 -8.96 26.05
C THR A 257 20.16 -8.32 27.40
N ARG A 258 18.94 -8.56 27.91
CA ARG A 258 18.52 -8.01 29.20
C ARG A 258 19.46 -8.40 30.34
N ALA A 259 19.84 -9.68 30.40
CA ALA A 259 20.77 -10.20 31.39
C ALA A 259 22.15 -9.53 31.32
N GLN A 260 22.64 -9.25 30.10
CA GLN A 260 23.91 -8.54 29.92
C GLN A 260 23.82 -7.09 30.41
N VAL A 261 22.73 -6.38 30.10
CA VAL A 261 22.53 -4.99 30.57
C VAL A 261 22.37 -4.94 32.10
N GLU A 262 21.66 -5.90 32.69
CA GLU A 262 21.51 -5.98 34.15
C GLU A 262 22.84 -6.30 34.84
N ALA A 263 23.63 -7.22 34.31
CA ALA A 263 24.96 -7.55 34.84
C ALA A 263 25.93 -6.36 34.75
N GLU A 264 26.03 -5.71 33.58
CA GLU A 264 26.90 -4.54 33.40
C GLU A 264 26.47 -3.35 34.25
N ASN A 265 25.16 -3.16 34.46
CA ASN A 265 24.67 -2.13 35.38
C ASN A 265 25.05 -2.45 36.83
N ASN A 266 24.92 -3.70 37.25
CA ASN A 266 25.31 -4.11 38.61
C ASN A 266 26.82 -3.95 38.85
N GLU A 267 27.65 -4.27 37.86
CA GLU A 267 29.10 -4.03 37.93
C GLU A 267 29.41 -2.53 38.05
N LYS A 268 28.76 -1.68 37.25
CA LYS A 268 28.91 -0.22 37.34
C LYS A 268 28.45 0.33 38.69
N ILE A 269 27.38 -0.22 39.27
CA ILE A 269 26.92 0.14 40.61
C ILE A 269 27.96 -0.29 41.66
N GLY A 270 28.51 -1.50 41.55
CA GLY A 270 29.56 -1.99 42.44
C GLY A 270 30.82 -1.10 42.40
N GLN A 271 31.30 -0.77 41.18
CA GLN A 271 32.43 0.15 41.01
C GLN A 271 32.16 1.55 41.55
N TYR A 272 30.92 2.04 41.41
CA TYR A 272 30.53 3.32 42.00
C TYR A 272 30.53 3.25 43.54
N MET A 273 30.00 2.17 44.13
CA MET A 273 30.04 1.98 45.59
C MET A 273 31.47 1.91 46.11
N GLU A 274 32.36 1.19 45.43
CA GLU A 274 33.79 1.16 45.78
C GLU A 274 34.46 2.53 45.67
N GLN A 275 34.10 3.33 44.66
CA GLN A 275 34.61 4.69 44.51
C GLN A 275 34.09 5.64 45.59
N VAL A 276 32.82 5.50 45.97
CA VAL A 276 32.21 6.24 47.07
C VAL A 276 32.89 5.87 48.38
N ASP A 277 33.03 4.58 48.69
CA ASP A 277 33.71 4.12 49.91
C ASP A 277 35.16 4.64 49.96
N LYS A 278 35.89 4.56 48.85
CA LYS A 278 37.25 5.11 48.77
C LYS A 278 37.29 6.62 49.00
N ALA A 279 36.36 7.38 48.41
CA ALA A 279 36.29 8.83 48.60
C ALA A 279 35.93 9.20 50.04
N VAL A 280 35.05 8.44 50.69
CA VAL A 280 34.69 8.61 52.10
C VAL A 280 35.89 8.26 53.00
N THR A 281 36.62 7.17 52.73
CA THR A 281 37.83 6.79 53.47
C THR A 281 38.96 7.82 53.31
N GLU A 282 39.16 8.38 52.11
CA GLU A 282 40.17 9.44 51.88
C GLU A 282 39.78 10.76 52.57
N ALA A 283 38.49 11.10 52.65
CA ALA A 283 38.02 12.32 53.29
C ALA A 283 38.00 12.25 54.82
N CYS A 284 37.68 11.08 55.39
CA CYS A 284 37.41 10.93 56.82
C CYS A 284 38.45 10.08 57.58
N GLY A 285 39.35 9.39 56.88
CA GLY A 285 40.36 8.49 57.46
C GLY A 285 39.77 7.22 58.11
N ASP A 286 40.58 6.50 58.90
CA ASP A 286 40.19 5.25 59.60
C ASP A 286 39.44 5.51 60.93
N ARG A 287 38.51 6.47 60.97
CA ARG A 287 37.69 6.74 62.17
C ARG A 287 36.50 5.78 62.21
N GLU A 288 36.31 5.06 63.33
CA GLU A 288 35.21 4.08 63.49
C GLU A 288 33.81 4.70 63.42
N GLU A 289 33.66 6.00 63.69
CA GLU A 289 32.40 6.73 63.55
C GLU A 289 32.59 7.98 62.67
N ILE A 290 32.01 7.95 61.47
CA ILE A 290 32.03 9.07 60.52
C ILE A 290 30.68 9.81 60.61
N PRO A 291 30.66 11.13 60.88
CA PRO A 291 29.43 11.92 60.86
C PRO A 291 28.76 11.88 59.48
N PHE A 292 27.44 11.63 59.46
CA PHE A 292 26.64 11.44 58.24
C PHE A 292 26.79 12.57 57.21
N GLU A 293 26.93 13.82 57.66
CA GLU A 293 27.06 14.99 56.79
C GLU A 293 28.40 15.03 56.02
N GLU A 294 29.51 14.58 56.64
CA GLU A 294 30.82 14.52 55.97
C GLU A 294 30.91 13.35 54.98
N ALA A 295 30.35 12.19 55.35
CA ALA A 295 30.27 11.04 54.45
C ALA A 295 29.39 11.35 53.22
N ALA A 296 28.26 12.04 53.42
CA ALA A 296 27.39 12.45 52.33
C ALA A 296 28.06 13.49 51.41
N ALA A 297 28.77 14.46 51.96
CA ALA A 297 29.51 15.45 51.17
C ALA A 297 30.63 14.80 50.32
N ALA A 298 31.33 13.81 50.86
CA ALA A 298 32.35 13.06 50.12
C ALA A 298 31.74 12.17 49.03
N ALA A 299 30.62 11.49 49.31
CA ALA A 299 29.92 10.65 48.33
C ALA A 299 29.35 11.46 47.14
N ASP A 300 28.89 12.69 47.37
CA ASP A 300 28.38 13.59 46.32
C ASP A 300 29.46 14.07 45.34
N THR A 301 30.74 13.93 45.67
CA THR A 301 31.84 14.23 44.74
C THR A 301 32.05 13.14 43.69
N VAL A 302 31.54 11.92 43.93
CA VAL A 302 31.70 10.79 43.01
C VAL A 302 30.61 10.83 41.93
N PRO A 303 30.98 10.86 40.64
CA PRO A 303 30.00 10.90 39.55
C PRO A 303 29.14 9.63 39.52
N LYS A 304 27.81 9.81 39.44
CA LYS A 304 26.88 8.68 39.37
C LYS A 304 27.08 7.87 38.07
N PRO A 305 27.02 6.52 38.14
CA PRO A 305 27.29 5.67 36.99
C PRO A 305 26.17 5.79 35.95
N ASN A 306 26.56 5.76 34.67
CA ASN A 306 25.60 5.81 33.57
C ASN A 306 25.00 4.42 33.32
N LEU A 307 23.82 4.19 33.88
CA LEU A 307 23.07 2.93 33.80
C LEU A 307 22.17 2.89 32.56
N GLU A 308 22.22 1.78 31.83
CA GLU A 308 21.39 1.59 30.64
C GLU A 308 20.06 0.92 31.02
N LYS A 309 18.93 1.38 30.46
CA LYS A 309 17.63 0.78 30.79
C LYS A 309 17.51 -0.62 30.19
N PRO A 310 17.28 -1.68 31.01
CA PRO A 310 17.20 -3.04 30.49
C PRO A 310 15.99 -3.21 29.55
N PRO A 311 16.15 -3.93 28.42
CA PRO A 311 15.06 -4.17 27.47
C PRO A 311 13.90 -4.98 28.08
N ARG A 312 12.69 -4.79 27.55
CA ARG A 312 11.46 -5.40 28.08
C ARG A 312 11.51 -6.94 28.05
N ARG A 313 11.15 -7.57 29.17
CA ARG A 313 11.12 -9.03 29.36
C ARG A 313 10.37 -9.73 28.23
N THR A 314 10.94 -10.80 27.72
CA THR A 314 10.31 -11.63 26.68
C THR A 314 9.18 -12.48 27.28
N ARG A 315 8.33 -13.07 26.42
CA ARG A 315 7.22 -13.93 26.88
C ARG A 315 7.72 -15.20 27.58
N ARG A 316 8.87 -15.73 27.15
CA ARG A 316 9.50 -16.92 27.71
C ARG A 316 10.07 -16.67 29.12
N GLU A 317 10.81 -15.57 29.31
CA GLU A 317 11.33 -15.15 30.62
C GLU A 317 10.23 -14.90 31.66
N ARG A 318 9.05 -14.42 31.22
CA ARG A 318 7.88 -14.29 32.12
C ARG A 318 7.32 -15.65 32.55
N GLN A 319 7.37 -16.66 31.68
CA GLN A 319 6.87 -18.00 32.01
C GLN A 319 7.83 -18.75 32.94
N GLU A 320 9.14 -18.63 32.75
CA GLU A 320 10.17 -19.27 33.60
C GLU A 320 10.12 -18.76 35.05
N GLN A 321 9.91 -17.46 35.29
CA GLN A 321 9.73 -16.94 36.65
C GLN A 321 8.41 -17.36 37.33
N THR A 322 7.37 -17.63 36.54
CA THR A 322 6.10 -18.14 37.11
C THR A 322 6.27 -19.58 37.59
N ALA A 323 7.23 -20.32 37.03
CA ALA A 323 7.57 -21.68 37.45
C ALA A 323 8.51 -21.71 38.67
N GLU A 324 9.43 -20.74 38.82
CA GLU A 324 10.33 -20.65 39.99
C GLU A 324 9.63 -20.11 41.25
N ALA A 325 8.54 -19.34 41.12
CA ALA A 325 7.80 -18.77 42.25
C ALA A 325 6.72 -19.73 42.83
N ALA A 326 6.78 -21.02 42.53
CA ALA A 326 5.88 -22.03 43.12
C ALA A 326 6.29 -22.42 44.55
N GLY A 327 6.44 -21.42 45.43
CA GLY A 327 6.36 -21.59 46.88
C GLY A 327 4.95 -21.17 47.32
N ASN A 328 4.17 -22.10 47.84
CA ASN A 328 2.74 -21.92 48.11
C ASN A 328 2.50 -20.74 49.08
N PRO A 329 1.72 -19.69 48.73
CA PRO A 329 1.51 -18.52 49.61
C PRO A 329 0.67 -18.80 50.87
N LEU A 330 0.14 -20.01 51.02
CA LEU A 330 -0.77 -20.43 52.08
C LEU A 330 -0.08 -20.82 53.41
N ASP A 331 1.24 -21.00 53.43
CA ASP A 331 1.98 -21.38 54.66
C ASP A 331 2.39 -20.19 55.54
N LYS A 332 2.04 -18.94 55.17
CA LYS A 332 2.39 -17.73 55.95
C LYS A 332 1.23 -17.12 56.74
N PHE A 333 0.04 -17.75 56.74
CA PHE A 333 -1.17 -17.16 57.32
C PHE A 333 -1.89 -18.09 58.33
N MET A 334 -1.13 -18.91 59.05
CA MET A 334 -1.61 -19.75 60.15
C MET A 334 -0.70 -19.56 61.36
N ASP A 335 -0.72 -18.37 61.97
CA ASP A 335 -0.18 -18.11 63.32
C ASP A 335 -0.63 -16.72 63.82
N ILE A 336 -1.94 -16.55 64.03
CA ILE A 336 -2.48 -15.46 64.85
C ILE A 336 -3.48 -16.08 65.83
N PRO A 337 -3.25 -16.03 67.15
CA PRO A 337 -4.14 -16.65 68.14
C PRO A 337 -5.42 -15.82 68.32
N ASP A 338 -6.55 -16.54 68.41
CA ASP A 338 -7.91 -16.02 68.62
C ASP A 338 -8.03 -15.10 69.85
N GLY A 339 -8.71 -13.97 69.68
CA GLY A 339 -9.00 -13.00 70.73
C GLY A 339 -10.20 -12.11 70.42
N GLN A 340 -11.38 -12.61 70.81
CA GLN A 340 -12.56 -11.91 71.35
C GLN A 340 -13.18 -10.70 70.61
N ASP A 341 -14.43 -10.93 70.17
CA ASP A 341 -15.61 -10.05 70.13
C ASP A 341 -15.41 -8.53 70.15
N GLU A 342 -15.68 -7.83 69.03
CA GLU A 342 -16.32 -6.49 69.02
C GLU A 342 -17.14 -6.23 67.74
N GLU A 343 -18.23 -5.49 67.89
CA GLU A 343 -19.37 -5.32 66.96
C GLU A 343 -19.04 -4.62 65.64
N ALA A 344 -19.75 -5.01 64.58
CA ALA A 344 -19.65 -4.42 63.25
C ALA A 344 -20.31 -3.02 63.17
N LEU A 345 -19.52 -2.00 62.84
CA LEU A 345 -20.03 -0.67 62.47
C LEU A 345 -20.60 -0.67 61.03
N PRO A 346 -21.77 -0.04 60.77
CA PRO A 346 -22.40 -0.06 59.45
C PRO A 346 -21.72 0.92 58.47
N MET A 347 -21.13 0.37 57.40
CA MET A 347 -20.60 1.12 56.26
C MET A 347 -21.74 1.48 55.28
N ASN A 348 -21.88 2.78 54.99
CA ASN A 348 -22.76 3.28 53.93
C ASN A 348 -22.29 2.81 52.54
N PRO A 349 -23.21 2.44 51.62
CA PRO A 349 -22.84 1.99 50.28
C PRO A 349 -22.41 3.17 49.39
N PRO A 350 -21.41 2.99 48.51
CA PRO A 350 -20.94 4.03 47.59
C PRO A 350 -21.90 4.24 46.40
N GLU A 351 -22.04 5.50 45.99
CA GLU A 351 -22.85 5.97 44.85
C GLU A 351 -22.46 5.28 43.53
N GLN A 352 -23.47 4.82 42.79
CA GLN A 352 -23.30 4.22 41.47
C GLN A 352 -23.11 5.31 40.41
N SER A 353 -22.00 5.22 39.68
CA SER A 353 -21.77 6.01 38.46
C SER A 353 -22.51 5.38 37.28
N GLU A 354 -23.26 6.21 36.56
CA GLU A 354 -24.11 5.83 35.42
C GLU A 354 -23.30 5.18 34.29
N GLN A 355 -23.55 3.89 34.03
CA GLN A 355 -23.07 3.19 32.84
C GLN A 355 -24.06 3.40 31.69
N ASN A 356 -23.73 4.30 30.76
CA ASN A 356 -24.45 4.42 29.50
C ASN A 356 -24.23 3.19 28.61
N THR A 357 -25.19 2.27 28.59
CA THR A 357 -25.23 1.12 27.68
C THR A 357 -25.57 1.54 26.24
N ARG A 358 -24.69 1.22 25.29
CA ARG A 358 -24.94 1.35 23.83
C ARG A 358 -26.06 0.41 23.36
N GLN A 359 -27.16 0.97 22.85
CA GLN A 359 -28.21 0.19 22.17
C GLN A 359 -27.74 -0.29 20.78
N ARG A 360 -27.88 -1.60 20.52
CA ARG A 360 -27.79 -2.20 19.17
C ARG A 360 -29.05 -1.85 18.38
N ARG A 361 -28.90 -1.24 17.20
CA ARG A 361 -30.00 -1.13 16.22
C ARG A 361 -30.23 -2.48 15.56
N SER A 362 -31.32 -3.16 15.91
CA SER A 362 -31.89 -4.27 15.15
C SER A 362 -32.59 -3.71 13.90
N ARG A 363 -32.22 -4.22 12.72
CA ARG A 363 -32.98 -4.00 11.48
C ARG A 363 -34.10 -5.04 11.44
N GLU A 364 -35.35 -4.59 11.47
CA GLU A 364 -36.50 -5.43 11.15
C GLU A 364 -36.47 -5.74 9.65
N ILE A 365 -36.43 -7.04 9.34
CA ILE A 365 -36.68 -7.59 8.02
C ILE A 365 -38.14 -8.03 8.04
N GLN A 366 -39.01 -7.34 7.29
CA GLN A 366 -40.36 -7.85 7.02
C GLN A 366 -40.30 -8.86 5.86
N PRO A 367 -41.02 -9.99 5.95
CA PRO A 367 -41.08 -10.98 4.90
C PRO A 367 -42.03 -10.55 3.77
N THR A 368 -41.64 -10.90 2.56
CA THR A 368 -42.34 -10.73 1.28
C THR A 368 -43.73 -11.38 1.23
N GLY A 369 -44.66 -10.71 0.55
CA GLY A 369 -45.62 -11.35 -0.36
C GLY A 369 -47.06 -10.87 -0.24
N GLU A 370 -47.51 -10.01 -1.16
CA GLU A 370 -48.82 -10.12 -1.82
C GLU A 370 -48.90 -9.10 -2.98
N ALA A 371 -49.32 -9.59 -4.16
CA ALA A 371 -49.40 -8.85 -5.41
C ALA A 371 -50.68 -7.99 -5.49
N PRO A 372 -50.67 -6.81 -6.12
CA PRO A 372 -51.91 -6.17 -6.54
C PRO A 372 -52.32 -6.65 -7.93
N THR A 373 -53.55 -7.14 -7.96
CA THR A 373 -54.36 -7.55 -9.10
C THR A 373 -54.58 -6.43 -10.11
N GLU A 374 -54.52 -6.82 -11.39
CA GLU A 374 -54.91 -6.04 -12.55
C GLU A 374 -56.38 -5.64 -12.48
N THR A 375 -56.69 -4.39 -12.82
CA THR A 375 -58.05 -3.93 -13.15
C THR A 375 -58.04 -3.49 -14.63
N PRO A 376 -59.00 -3.94 -15.46
CA PRO A 376 -58.95 -3.75 -16.91
C PRO A 376 -59.33 -2.31 -17.33
N PRO A 377 -58.81 -1.81 -18.46
CA PRO A 377 -59.15 -0.49 -18.97
C PRO A 377 -60.53 -0.47 -19.62
N GLN A 378 -61.31 0.55 -19.27
CA GLN A 378 -62.58 0.89 -19.89
C GLN A 378 -62.34 1.74 -21.14
N GLU A 379 -62.97 1.33 -22.24
CA GLU A 379 -62.93 1.91 -23.57
C GLU A 379 -63.88 3.12 -23.67
N ALA A 380 -63.40 4.26 -24.19
CA ALA A 380 -64.23 5.31 -24.82
C ALA A 380 -63.39 6.33 -25.64
N ALA A 381 -63.33 6.06 -26.95
CA ALA A 381 -63.49 6.96 -28.10
C ALA A 381 -63.01 8.45 -28.09
N ALA A 382 -62.23 8.73 -29.14
CA ALA A 382 -62.35 9.83 -30.13
C ALA A 382 -61.82 11.26 -29.84
N GLY A 383 -61.07 11.78 -30.82
CA GLY A 383 -60.69 13.20 -30.99
C GLY A 383 -59.22 13.39 -31.36
N GLU A 384 -58.82 13.12 -32.60
CA GLU A 384 -58.51 14.14 -33.63
C GLU A 384 -57.27 15.03 -33.42
N THR A 385 -56.26 14.76 -34.26
CA THR A 385 -55.45 15.71 -35.08
C THR A 385 -54.58 16.83 -34.46
N ALA A 386 -53.36 16.90 -35.03
CA ALA A 386 -52.48 18.06 -35.22
C ALA A 386 -51.76 18.62 -33.97
N GLY A 387 -50.48 18.99 -33.99
CA GLY A 387 -49.60 19.25 -35.12
C GLY A 387 -48.16 19.47 -34.65
N ARG A 388 -47.26 19.11 -35.56
CA ARG A 388 -45.81 19.31 -35.56
C ARG A 388 -45.50 20.80 -35.73
N SER A 389 -44.62 21.39 -34.92
CA SER A 389 -43.93 22.62 -35.31
C SER A 389 -42.49 22.67 -34.83
N ARG A 390 -41.59 22.56 -35.82
CA ARG A 390 -40.19 22.97 -35.78
C ARG A 390 -40.13 24.49 -35.56
N ARG A 391 -39.19 24.97 -34.75
CA ARG A 391 -38.73 26.35 -34.82
C ARG A 391 -37.25 26.40 -35.13
N THR A 392 -36.94 26.85 -36.35
CA THR A 392 -35.61 27.23 -36.82
C THR A 392 -35.54 28.75 -37.00
N ARG A 393 -34.41 29.32 -36.55
CA ARG A 393 -33.61 30.42 -37.16
C ARG A 393 -34.05 31.89 -37.01
N ARG A 394 -33.12 32.72 -36.49
CA ARG A 394 -32.46 33.90 -37.13
C ARG A 394 -31.66 34.68 -36.06
N THR A 395 -30.32 34.75 -36.16
CA THR A 395 -29.55 35.90 -36.67
C THR A 395 -30.11 37.28 -36.29
N ARG A 396 -29.42 37.96 -35.37
CA ARG A 396 -28.64 39.16 -35.69
C ARG A 396 -27.46 39.26 -34.72
#